data_AF-A0A2Y9BPZ9-F1
#
_entry.id   AF-A0A2Y9BPZ9-F1
#
_cell.length_a   1.000
_cell.length_b   1.000
_cell.length_c   1.000
_cell.angle_alpha   90.00
_cell.angle_beta   90.00
_cell.angle_gamma   90.00
#
_symmetry.space_group_name_H-M   'P 1'
#
loop_
_entity.id
_entity.type
_entity.pdbx_description
1 polymer ?
#
loop_
_entity_poly.entity_id
_entity_poly.type
_entity_poly.pdbx_seq_one_letter_code
_entity_poly.pdbx_strand_id
1 'polypeptide(L)'
;MATVDENQPAPYPLLVTIGADDTSDHVWLLNMEELASINLTGDPTYTRDFARYIVAELALNPWSAGTTVDCIGIADEVAPLNPERIRYRDDSSDAAAEAVADAVAMIDRADAQHVDVATGRGTAADEDVWPARLLLVDATADDHAVDQLIGLVEQHPGKTGTAIVVSVTSTRPAGPCSTSAPAGD
;
A
#
# COMPACT_ATOMS: atom_id res chain seq x y z
N MET A 1 -31.34 1.40 -12.39
CA MET A 1 -29.96 1.79 -12.72
C MET A 1 -29.54 2.79 -11.67
N ALA A 2 -28.66 2.42 -10.75
CA ALA A 2 -28.06 3.41 -9.86
C ALA A 2 -27.21 4.34 -10.73
N THR A 3 -27.46 5.64 -10.67
CA THR A 3 -26.59 6.66 -11.26
C THR A 3 -25.30 6.65 -10.44
N VAL A 4 -24.19 6.21 -11.03
CA VAL A 4 -22.87 6.38 -10.41
C VAL A 4 -22.59 7.87 -10.42
N ASP A 5 -22.47 8.47 -9.23
CA ASP A 5 -21.95 9.83 -9.12
C ASP A 5 -20.47 9.76 -9.50
N GLU A 6 -20.07 10.47 -10.57
CA GLU A 6 -18.67 10.48 -11.01
C GLU A 6 -17.72 11.11 -9.98
N ASN A 7 -18.26 11.83 -9.00
CA ASN A 7 -17.48 12.37 -7.88
C ASN A 7 -17.42 11.44 -6.67
N GLN A 8 -18.04 10.26 -6.75
CA GLN A 8 -17.98 9.28 -5.68
C GLN A 8 -16.55 8.74 -5.54
N PRO A 9 -15.94 8.81 -4.34
CA PRO A 9 -14.63 8.23 -4.11
C PRO A 9 -14.61 6.74 -4.43
N ALA A 10 -13.50 6.27 -4.99
CA ALA A 10 -13.32 4.83 -5.22
C ALA A 10 -13.37 4.08 -3.88
N PRO A 11 -14.13 2.97 -3.76
CA PRO A 11 -14.17 2.18 -2.54
C PRO A 11 -12.79 1.59 -2.15
N TYR A 12 -11.98 1.26 -3.16
CA TYR A 12 -10.68 0.59 -3.01
C TYR A 12 -9.55 1.41 -3.67
N PRO A 13 -9.15 2.54 -3.08
CA PRO A 13 -8.16 3.43 -3.69
C PRO A 13 -6.73 2.88 -3.63
N LEU A 14 -6.47 1.89 -2.78
CA LEU A 14 -5.19 1.14 -2.67
C LEU A 14 -5.22 -0.19 -3.44
N LEU A 15 -6.01 -0.27 -4.52
CA LEU A 15 -6.06 -1.43 -5.39
C LEU A 15 -4.91 -1.37 -6.41
N VAL A 16 -4.04 -2.37 -6.36
CA VAL A 16 -2.77 -2.45 -7.11
C VAL A 16 -2.72 -3.75 -7.89
N THR A 17 -2.25 -3.73 -9.13
CA THR A 17 -2.07 -4.90 -9.97
C THR A 17 -0.84 -5.68 -9.54
N ILE A 18 -0.95 -6.98 -9.31
CA ILE A 18 0.18 -7.80 -8.79
C ILE A 18 0.64 -8.90 -9.74
N GLY A 19 -0.07 -9.08 -10.85
CA GLY A 19 0.28 -10.05 -11.86
C GLY A 19 -0.74 -10.11 -12.99
N ALA A 20 -0.36 -10.76 -14.07
CA ALA A 20 -1.22 -11.13 -15.17
C ALA A 20 -0.96 -12.59 -15.54
N ASP A 21 -1.95 -13.25 -16.12
CA ASP A 21 -1.74 -14.57 -16.71
C ASP A 21 -1.19 -14.40 -18.14
N ASP A 22 -0.24 -15.26 -18.53
CA ASP A 22 0.35 -15.29 -19.87
C ASP A 22 -0.58 -15.93 -20.91
N THR A 23 -1.59 -16.68 -20.45
CA THR A 23 -2.47 -17.52 -21.28
C THR A 23 -3.92 -17.09 -21.28
N SER A 24 -4.37 -16.46 -20.20
CA SER A 24 -5.69 -15.83 -20.11
C SER A 24 -5.50 -14.32 -19.91
N ASP A 25 -6.34 -13.48 -20.51
CA ASP A 25 -6.27 -12.01 -20.36
C ASP A 25 -6.69 -11.54 -18.94
N HIS A 26 -6.37 -12.32 -17.91
CA HIS A 26 -6.69 -12.06 -16.52
C HIS A 26 -5.57 -11.28 -15.84
N VAL A 27 -5.96 -10.29 -15.07
CA VAL A 27 -5.08 -9.46 -14.25
C VAL A 27 -5.50 -9.64 -12.79
N TRP A 28 -4.52 -9.85 -11.92
CA TRP A 28 -4.70 -9.98 -10.48
C TRP A 28 -4.48 -8.63 -9.83
N LEU A 29 -5.46 -8.18 -9.04
CA LEU A 29 -5.33 -6.98 -8.23
C LEU A 29 -5.40 -7.33 -6.74
N LEU A 30 -4.63 -6.59 -5.96
CA LEU A 30 -4.53 -6.69 -4.52
C LEU A 30 -5.10 -5.43 -3.89
N ASN A 31 -6.13 -5.57 -3.06
CA ASN A 31 -6.55 -4.48 -2.19
C ASN A 31 -5.61 -4.44 -0.99
N MET A 32 -4.67 -3.49 -1.00
CA MET A 32 -3.68 -3.39 0.07
C MET A 32 -4.30 -2.96 1.41
N GLU A 33 -5.38 -2.18 1.36
CA GLU A 33 -6.07 -1.70 2.56
C GLU A 33 -6.75 -2.84 3.33
N GLU A 34 -7.27 -3.84 2.64
CA GLU A 34 -7.91 -5.02 3.25
C GLU A 34 -6.88 -5.90 3.96
N LEU A 35 -5.69 -6.06 3.38
CA LEU A 35 -4.60 -6.82 4.00
C LEU A 35 -3.94 -6.05 5.15
N ALA A 36 -3.97 -4.72 5.06
CA ALA A 36 -3.49 -3.74 6.04
C ALA A 36 -1.97 -3.78 6.34
N SER A 37 -1.35 -4.94 6.45
CA SER A 37 0.08 -5.15 6.68
C SER A 37 0.63 -6.16 5.67
N ILE A 38 1.61 -5.74 4.88
CA ILE A 38 2.17 -6.53 3.76
C ILE A 38 3.69 -6.55 3.91
N ASN A 39 4.28 -7.75 3.84
CA ASN A 39 5.73 -7.91 3.83
C ASN A 39 6.20 -8.32 2.44
N LEU A 40 7.05 -7.50 1.82
CA LEU A 40 7.74 -7.87 0.59
C LEU A 40 9.02 -8.61 0.96
N THR A 41 9.11 -9.87 0.52
CA THR A 41 10.25 -10.74 0.78
C THR A 41 10.78 -11.30 -0.53
N GLY A 42 12.09 -11.52 -0.62
CA GLY A 42 12.71 -12.11 -1.81
C GLY A 42 14.03 -11.44 -2.15
N ASP A 43 14.35 -11.41 -3.45
CA ASP A 43 15.53 -10.68 -3.93
C ASP A 43 15.38 -9.17 -3.65
N PRO A 44 16.39 -8.50 -3.08
CA PRO A 44 16.32 -7.07 -2.77
C PRO A 44 16.08 -6.18 -3.99
N THR A 45 16.57 -6.59 -5.16
CA THR A 45 16.35 -5.83 -6.41
C THR A 45 14.88 -5.90 -6.81
N TYR A 46 14.31 -7.10 -6.84
CA TYR A 46 12.92 -7.30 -7.26
C TYR A 46 11.91 -6.74 -6.26
N THR A 47 12.19 -6.81 -4.96
CA THR A 47 11.35 -6.18 -3.94
C THR A 47 11.35 -4.65 -4.07
N ARG A 48 12.50 -4.02 -4.35
CA ARG A 48 12.57 -2.57 -4.64
C ARG A 48 11.91 -2.18 -5.95
N ASP A 49 12.08 -2.98 -7.00
CA ASP A 49 11.38 -2.79 -8.29
C ASP A 49 9.86 -2.82 -8.10
N PHE A 50 9.37 -3.81 -7.35
CA PHE A 50 7.94 -3.95 -7.09
C PHE A 50 7.41 -2.81 -6.20
N ALA A 51 8.18 -2.38 -5.19
CA ALA A 51 7.85 -1.24 -4.35
C ALA A 51 7.70 0.06 -5.16
N ARG A 52 8.64 0.35 -6.08
CA ARG A 52 8.51 1.47 -7.04
C ARG A 52 7.25 1.35 -7.89
N TYR A 53 6.98 0.14 -8.38
CA TYR A 53 5.84 -0.12 -9.24
C TYR A 53 4.51 0.14 -8.51
N ILE A 54 4.36 -0.33 -7.26
CA ILE A 54 3.19 -0.05 -6.40
C ILE A 54 2.94 1.46 -6.32
N VAL A 55 3.99 2.22 -6.00
CA VAL A 55 3.89 3.67 -5.83
C VAL A 55 3.53 4.36 -7.14
N ALA A 56 4.14 3.95 -8.27
CA ALA A 56 3.84 4.50 -9.57
C ALA A 56 2.38 4.20 -10.00
N GLU A 57 1.87 3.01 -9.70
CA GLU A 57 0.49 2.64 -9.98
C GLU A 57 -0.49 3.53 -9.19
N LEU A 58 -0.26 3.69 -7.87
CA LEU A 58 -1.09 4.56 -7.02
C LEU A 58 -0.99 6.05 -7.39
N ALA A 59 0.16 6.48 -7.92
CA ALA A 59 0.35 7.84 -8.39
C ALA A 59 -0.50 8.15 -9.64
N LEU A 60 -0.70 7.16 -10.51
CA LEU A 60 -1.23 7.36 -11.86
C LEU A 60 -2.69 6.89 -12.01
N ASN A 61 -3.14 5.94 -11.20
CA ASN A 61 -4.48 5.38 -11.37
C ASN A 61 -5.58 6.36 -10.91
N PRO A 62 -6.66 6.54 -11.71
CA PRO A 62 -7.78 7.40 -11.33
C PRO A 62 -8.47 6.97 -10.03
N TRP A 63 -8.61 5.66 -9.80
CA TRP A 63 -9.24 5.14 -8.59
C TRP A 63 -8.42 5.39 -7.32
N SER A 64 -7.13 5.69 -7.43
CA SER A 64 -6.29 6.06 -6.28
C SER A 64 -6.43 7.54 -5.88
N ALA A 65 -7.46 8.24 -6.38
CA ALA A 65 -7.81 9.57 -5.92
C ALA A 65 -8.12 9.59 -4.41
N GLY A 66 -7.58 10.58 -3.69
CA GLY A 66 -7.69 10.67 -2.24
C GLY A 66 -6.69 9.83 -1.46
N THR A 67 -5.75 9.17 -2.13
CA THR A 67 -4.65 8.44 -1.47
C THR A 67 -3.46 9.34 -1.17
N THR A 68 -2.88 9.17 0.02
CA THR A 68 -1.50 9.61 0.35
C THR A 68 -0.58 8.41 0.46
N VAL A 69 0.61 8.48 -0.12
CA VAL A 69 1.65 7.45 -0.02
C VAL A 69 2.92 8.08 0.56
N ASP A 70 3.33 7.60 1.73
CA ASP A 70 4.60 7.96 2.34
C ASP A 70 5.64 6.86 2.03
N CYS A 71 6.63 7.21 1.22
CA CYS A 71 7.75 6.36 0.83
C CYS A 71 8.96 6.63 1.74
N ILE A 72 9.36 5.66 2.56
CA ILE A 72 10.44 5.81 3.54
C ILE A 72 11.69 5.03 3.10
N GLY A 73 12.73 5.75 2.70
CA GLY A 73 14.02 5.15 2.29
C GLY A 73 13.97 4.31 0.98
N ILE A 74 12.85 4.36 0.27
CA ILE A 74 12.60 3.60 -0.97
C ILE A 74 11.70 4.41 -1.90
N ALA A 75 11.74 4.13 -3.21
CA ALA A 75 10.84 4.74 -4.20
C ALA A 75 10.95 6.28 -4.29
N ASP A 76 12.12 6.88 -4.02
CA ASP A 76 12.35 8.32 -4.14
C ASP A 76 12.24 8.80 -5.59
N GLU A 77 12.64 7.95 -6.52
CA GLU A 77 12.67 8.24 -7.95
C GLU A 77 11.27 8.40 -8.57
N VAL A 78 10.23 7.85 -7.94
CA VAL A 78 8.83 7.93 -8.40
C VAL A 78 8.02 8.99 -7.70
N ALA A 79 8.50 9.56 -6.58
CA ALA A 79 7.81 10.64 -5.87
C ALA A 79 7.46 11.85 -6.77
N PRO A 80 8.32 12.28 -7.72
CA PRO A 80 7.98 13.38 -8.64
C PRO A 80 6.83 13.11 -9.61
N LEU A 81 6.38 11.85 -9.78
CA LEU A 81 5.28 11.51 -10.69
C LEU A 81 3.95 12.16 -10.26
N ASN A 82 3.70 12.22 -8.95
CA ASN A 82 2.52 12.86 -8.39
C ASN A 82 2.80 13.40 -6.98
N PRO A 83 3.42 14.59 -6.85
CA PRO A 83 3.82 15.15 -5.55
C PRO A 83 2.65 15.48 -4.60
N GLU A 84 1.42 15.53 -5.11
CA GLU A 84 0.23 15.73 -4.27
C GLU A 84 -0.15 14.45 -3.51
N ARG A 85 0.13 13.27 -4.10
CA ARG A 85 -0.15 11.96 -3.50
C ARG A 85 1.07 11.33 -2.85
N ILE A 86 2.25 11.48 -3.44
CA ILE A 86 3.45 10.74 -3.05
C ILE A 86 4.44 11.65 -2.32
N ARG A 87 4.88 11.20 -1.14
CA ARG A 87 5.86 11.90 -0.31
C ARG A 87 7.03 10.96 -0.05
N TYR A 88 8.22 11.35 -0.46
CA TYR A 88 9.43 10.67 -0.02
C TYR A 88 9.93 11.27 1.30
N ARG A 89 10.34 10.42 2.23
CA ARG A 89 10.98 10.81 3.50
C ARG A 89 12.15 9.88 3.80
N ASP A 90 13.18 10.41 4.43
CA ASP A 90 14.36 9.62 4.82
C ASP A 90 14.13 8.81 6.11
N ASP A 91 13.18 9.23 6.94
CA ASP A 91 12.88 8.64 8.25
C ASP A 91 11.37 8.40 8.41
N SER A 92 11.01 7.30 9.08
CA SER A 92 9.63 6.86 9.27
C SER A 92 8.91 7.53 10.43
N SER A 93 9.60 8.15 11.39
CA SER A 93 9.01 8.50 12.70
C SER A 93 7.82 9.45 12.57
N ASP A 94 8.00 10.55 11.82
CA ASP A 94 6.92 11.53 11.60
C ASP A 94 5.79 10.94 10.76
N ALA A 95 6.10 10.20 9.69
CA ALA A 95 5.09 9.59 8.82
C ALA A 95 4.27 8.53 9.56
N ALA A 96 4.91 7.70 10.38
CA ALA A 96 4.26 6.67 11.15
C ALA A 96 3.40 7.27 12.26
N ALA A 97 3.87 8.31 12.95
CA ALA A 97 3.05 9.02 13.94
C ALA A 97 1.82 9.70 13.30
N GLU A 98 1.99 10.36 12.15
CA GLU A 98 0.88 10.90 11.35
C GLU A 98 -0.11 9.79 10.95
N ALA A 99 0.40 8.65 10.46
CA ALA A 99 -0.41 7.52 10.05
C ALA A 99 -1.20 6.89 11.21
N VAL A 100 -0.59 6.78 12.40
CA VAL A 100 -1.27 6.31 13.62
C VAL A 100 -2.41 7.25 13.99
N ALA A 101 -2.15 8.56 14.02
CA ALA A 101 -3.18 9.54 14.36
C ALA A 101 -4.36 9.50 13.39
N ASP A 102 -4.08 9.43 12.08
CA ASP A 102 -5.10 9.37 11.04
C ASP A 102 -5.87 8.04 11.07
N ALA A 103 -5.20 6.92 11.34
CA ALA A 103 -5.85 5.63 11.50
C ALA A 103 -6.79 5.60 12.72
N VAL A 104 -6.40 6.17 13.87
CA VAL A 104 -7.28 6.30 15.04
C VAL A 104 -8.50 7.15 14.73
N ALA A 105 -8.31 8.30 14.08
CA ALA A 105 -9.42 9.17 13.68
C ALA A 105 -10.37 8.44 12.71
N MET A 106 -9.84 7.63 11.79
CA MET A 106 -10.64 6.84 10.86
C MET A 106 -11.43 5.73 11.58
N ILE A 107 -10.83 5.06 12.56
CA ILE A 107 -11.50 4.05 13.38
C ILE A 107 -12.70 4.67 14.11
N ASP A 108 -12.48 5.79 14.81
CA ASP A 108 -13.54 6.49 15.55
C ASP A 108 -14.69 6.90 14.63
N ARG A 109 -14.34 7.34 13.41
CA ARG A 109 -15.32 7.70 12.38
C ARG A 109 -16.11 6.49 11.88
N ALA A 110 -15.41 5.42 11.50
CA ALA A 110 -16.02 4.17 11.04
C ALA A 110 -16.98 3.60 12.10
N ASP A 111 -16.59 3.65 13.37
CA ASP A 111 -17.41 3.23 14.49
C ASP A 111 -18.64 4.11 14.68
N ALA A 112 -18.51 5.44 14.55
CA ALA A 112 -19.63 6.38 14.66
C ALA A 112 -20.68 6.17 13.56
N GLN A 113 -20.24 5.83 12.34
CA GLN A 113 -21.13 5.56 11.21
C GLN A 113 -21.59 4.10 11.10
N HIS A 114 -21.02 3.21 11.91
CA HIS A 114 -21.29 1.78 11.90
C HIS A 114 -21.02 1.12 10.53
N VAL A 115 -19.93 1.51 9.87
CA VAL A 115 -19.48 0.96 8.56
C VAL A 115 -17.99 0.64 8.56
N ASP A 116 -17.53 -0.17 7.60
CA ASP A 116 -16.12 -0.22 7.22
C ASP A 116 -15.76 0.94 6.27
N VAL A 117 -14.46 1.19 6.06
CA VAL A 117 -14.00 2.33 5.25
C VAL A 117 -14.38 2.23 3.78
N ALA A 118 -14.41 1.01 3.22
CA ALA A 118 -14.78 0.79 1.83
C ALA A 118 -16.26 1.10 1.59
N THR A 119 -17.13 0.68 2.52
CA THR A 119 -18.54 1.02 2.55
C THR A 119 -18.72 2.52 2.79
N GLY A 120 -17.97 3.11 3.74
CA GLY A 120 -17.98 4.55 4.00
C GLY A 120 -17.75 5.39 2.74
N ARG A 121 -16.73 5.04 1.94
CA ARG A 121 -16.46 5.63 0.62
C ARG A 121 -17.58 5.32 -0.39
N GLY A 122 -17.98 4.05 -0.47
CA GLY A 122 -18.95 3.52 -1.43
C GLY A 122 -20.41 3.94 -1.19
N THR A 123 -20.73 4.52 -0.03
CA THR A 123 -22.07 5.03 0.26
C THR A 123 -22.11 6.52 0.59
N ALA A 124 -20.94 7.20 0.62
CA ALA A 124 -20.81 8.55 1.15
C ALA A 124 -21.51 8.66 2.53
N ALA A 125 -21.03 7.85 3.48
CA ALA A 125 -21.69 7.67 4.79
C ALA A 125 -21.87 8.98 5.58
N ASP A 126 -21.08 10.00 5.27
CA ASP A 126 -21.14 11.35 5.81
C ASP A 126 -20.55 12.38 4.83
N GLU A 127 -20.50 13.66 5.22
CA GLU A 127 -20.07 14.78 4.34
C GLU A 127 -18.55 14.93 4.21
N ASP A 128 -17.74 14.24 5.03
CA ASP A 128 -16.27 14.37 4.93
C ASP A 128 -15.66 13.31 4.02
N VAL A 129 -14.40 13.53 3.66
CA VAL A 129 -13.61 12.61 2.84
C VAL A 129 -13.12 11.44 3.69
N TRP A 130 -13.14 10.25 3.09
CA TRP A 130 -12.56 9.03 3.65
C TRP A 130 -11.25 8.74 2.91
N PRO A 131 -10.12 9.41 3.22
CA PRO A 131 -8.86 9.22 2.53
C PRO A 131 -8.32 7.80 2.72
N ALA A 132 -7.37 7.41 1.88
CA ALA A 132 -6.56 6.22 2.09
C ALA A 132 -5.09 6.59 2.27
N ARG A 133 -4.38 5.80 3.06
CA ARG A 133 -2.95 5.98 3.29
C ARG A 133 -2.18 4.69 3.05
N LEU A 134 -1.03 4.80 2.39
CA LEU A 134 -0.03 3.75 2.32
C LEU A 134 1.29 4.24 2.91
N LEU A 135 1.84 3.50 3.86
CA LEU A 135 3.25 3.63 4.26
C LEU A 135 4.06 2.52 3.60
N LEU A 136 5.08 2.91 2.83
CA LEU A 136 6.01 1.98 2.20
C LEU A 136 7.38 2.17 2.85
N VAL A 137 7.83 1.17 3.61
CA VAL A 137 9.04 1.25 4.44
C VAL A 137 10.09 0.27 3.97
N ASP A 138 11.30 0.75 3.72
CA ASP A 138 12.47 -0.12 3.61
C ASP A 138 12.86 -0.63 5.00
N ALA A 139 12.90 -1.96 5.22
CA ALA A 139 12.97 -2.61 6.55
C ALA A 139 14.33 -2.47 7.26
N THR A 140 14.97 -1.32 7.15
CA THR A 140 16.24 -1.00 7.82
C THR A 140 16.04 -0.17 9.09
N ALA A 141 14.83 0.35 9.34
CA ALA A 141 14.49 1.15 10.51
C ALA A 141 13.69 0.33 11.53
N ASP A 142 14.25 0.15 12.74
CA ASP A 142 13.53 -0.30 13.93
C ASP A 142 12.81 0.93 14.51
N ASP A 143 11.53 1.07 14.18
CA ASP A 143 10.71 2.24 14.54
C ASP A 143 9.45 1.81 15.30
N HIS A 144 9.39 2.23 16.58
CA HIS A 144 8.25 1.93 17.45
C HIS A 144 6.91 2.44 16.90
N ALA A 145 6.90 3.56 16.18
CA ALA A 145 5.67 4.09 15.59
C ALA A 145 5.19 3.21 14.42
N VAL A 146 6.10 2.60 13.67
CA VAL A 146 5.78 1.61 12.64
C VAL A 146 5.18 0.35 13.27
N ASP A 147 5.78 -0.17 14.33
CA ASP A 147 5.23 -1.31 15.07
C ASP A 147 3.85 -1.01 15.66
N GLN A 148 3.67 0.20 16.21
CA GLN A 148 2.37 0.66 16.70
C GLN A 148 1.34 0.71 15.58
N LEU A 149 1.70 1.22 14.41
CA LEU A 149 0.81 1.25 13.26
C LEU A 149 0.43 -0.15 12.79
N ILE A 150 1.40 -1.07 12.66
CA ILE A 150 1.14 -2.48 12.31
C ILE A 150 0.13 -3.08 13.29
N GLY A 151 0.38 -2.94 14.60
CA GLY A 151 -0.54 -3.44 15.61
C GLY A 151 -1.93 -2.82 15.52
N LEU A 152 -2.03 -1.52 15.23
CA LEU A 152 -3.30 -0.81 15.10
C LEU A 152 -4.10 -1.30 13.88
N VAL A 153 -3.49 -1.42 12.71
CA VAL A 153 -4.20 -1.83 11.49
C VAL A 153 -4.62 -3.30 11.52
N GLU A 154 -3.84 -4.17 12.18
CA GLU A 154 -4.20 -5.57 12.39
C GLU A 154 -5.36 -5.76 13.39
N GLN A 155 -5.45 -4.90 14.41
CA GLN A 155 -6.53 -4.95 15.42
C GLN A 155 -7.86 -4.39 14.88
N HIS A 156 -7.83 -3.57 13.84
CA HIS A 156 -8.98 -2.85 13.30
C HIS A 156 -9.16 -3.09 11.79
N PRO A 157 -9.34 -4.35 11.34
CA PRO A 157 -9.48 -4.69 9.93
C PRO A 157 -10.65 -3.92 9.30
N GLY A 158 -10.39 -3.30 8.14
CA GLY A 158 -11.37 -2.52 7.38
C GLY A 158 -11.77 -1.17 8.00
N LYS A 159 -11.11 -0.70 9.08
CA LYS A 159 -11.50 0.54 9.77
C LYS A 159 -10.46 1.66 9.76
N THR A 160 -9.21 1.38 9.40
CA THR A 160 -8.12 2.35 9.50
C THR A 160 -7.92 3.21 8.27
N GLY A 161 -8.42 2.77 7.11
CA GLY A 161 -8.11 3.40 5.82
C GLY A 161 -6.61 3.41 5.48
N THR A 162 -5.82 2.55 6.14
CA THR A 162 -4.36 2.60 6.13
C THR A 162 -3.78 1.23 5.87
N ALA A 163 -2.83 1.16 4.93
CA ALA A 163 -1.99 0.00 4.69
C ALA A 163 -0.51 0.33 4.97
N ILE A 164 0.24 -0.68 5.36
CA ILE A 164 1.70 -0.64 5.47
C ILE A 164 2.34 -1.77 4.66
N VAL A 165 3.36 -1.42 3.90
CA VAL A 165 4.19 -2.35 3.13
C VAL A 165 5.63 -2.24 3.62
N VAL A 166 6.17 -3.35 4.11
CA VAL A 166 7.54 -3.44 4.62
C VAL A 166 8.39 -4.26 3.65
N SER A 167 9.44 -3.66 3.08
CA SER A 167 10.38 -4.35 2.19
C SER A 167 11.52 -4.95 2.99
N VAL A 168 11.46 -6.26 3.24
CA VAL A 168 12.44 -6.97 4.07
C VAL A 168 13.64 -7.39 3.22
N THR A 169 14.76 -6.69 3.40
CA THR A 169 16.03 -7.07 2.78
C THR A 169 16.66 -8.24 3.56
N SER A 170 16.25 -9.48 3.27
CA SER A 170 17.04 -10.65 3.67
C SER A 170 18.13 -10.89 2.64
N THR A 171 19.37 -10.52 2.94
CA THR A 171 20.52 -10.94 2.14
C THR A 171 20.73 -12.45 2.33
N ARG A 172 20.04 -13.28 1.53
CA ARG A 172 20.45 -14.68 1.39
C ARG A 172 21.72 -14.68 0.52
N PRO A 173 22.86 -15.23 0.96
CA PRO A 173 24.02 -15.37 0.08
C PRO A 173 23.59 -16.22 -1.12
N ALA A 174 23.82 -15.69 -2.33
CA ALA A 174 23.51 -16.39 -3.57
C ALA A 174 24.19 -17.77 -3.53
N GLY A 175 23.39 -18.83 -3.47
CA GLY A 175 23.87 -20.18 -3.68
C GLY A 175 24.38 -20.32 -5.13
N PRO A 176 25.39 -21.17 -5.39
CA PRO A 176 25.97 -21.27 -6.72
C PRO A 176 24.88 -21.65 -7.75
N CYS A 177 24.81 -20.86 -8.82
CA CYS A 177 23.97 -21.12 -9.98
C CYS A 177 24.44 -22.41 -10.65
N SER A 178 23.68 -23.49 -10.49
CA SER A 178 23.92 -24.76 -11.18
C SER A 178 23.56 -24.61 -12.64
N THR A 179 24.51 -24.22 -13.49
CA THR A 179 24.38 -24.32 -14.94
C THR A 179 24.47 -25.79 -15.34
N SER A 180 23.34 -26.42 -15.63
CA SER A 180 23.32 -27.73 -16.30
C SER A 180 23.67 -27.53 -17.77
N ALA A 181 24.89 -27.93 -18.18
CA ALA A 181 25.24 -28.09 -19.59
C ALA A 181 24.46 -29.28 -20.18
N PRO A 182 24.06 -29.23 -21.47
CA PRO A 182 23.38 -30.36 -22.11
C PRO A 182 24.38 -31.52 -22.30
N ALA A 183 23.95 -32.72 -21.93
CA ALA A 183 24.66 -33.95 -22.24
C ALA A 183 24.68 -34.16 -23.76
N GLY A 184 25.87 -34.23 -24.34
CA GLY A 184 26.04 -34.64 -25.72
C GLY A 184 26.00 -36.17 -25.83
N ASP A 185 25.28 -36.65 -26.83
CA ASP A 185 25.61 -37.85 -27.61
C ASP A 185 25.05 -37.65 -29.04
#